data_AF-A0AAD1WE38-F1
#
_entry.id   AF-A0AAD1WE38-F1
#
_cell.length_a   1.000
_cell.length_b   1.000
_cell.length_c   1.000
_cell.angle_alpha   90.00
_cell.angle_beta   90.00
_cell.angle_gamma   90.00
#
_symmetry.space_group_name_H-M   'P 1'
#
loop_
_entity.id
_entity.type
_entity.pdbx_description
1 polymer ?
#
loop_
_entity_poly.entity_id
_entity_poly.type
_entity_poly.pdbx_seq_one_letter_code
_entity_poly.pdbx_strand_id
1 'polypeptide(L)'
;MPEEKAKDAGLTLPEEMKRAMFECLDRFHHELEIRSQAIEKILSMFAVIQPNSLVVATEKDIRNYTPKLTEIIEEFSNEDIFREIECLRRHLDGIAVPGVHC
;
A
#
# COMPACT_ATOMS: atom_id res chain seq x y z
N MET A 1 -18.23 -45.98 -41.76
CA MET A 1 -18.72 -46.14 -40.37
C MET A 1 -19.34 -44.81 -39.94
N PRO A 2 -20.55 -44.80 -39.38
CA PRO A 2 -21.26 -43.58 -38.95
C PRO A 2 -20.61 -42.98 -37.70
N GLU A 3 -20.86 -41.70 -37.51
CA GLU A 3 -20.39 -40.80 -36.46
C GLU A 3 -20.36 -41.39 -35.04
N GLU A 4 -19.19 -41.38 -34.40
CA GLU A 4 -19.10 -41.26 -32.95
C GLU A 4 -18.25 -40.03 -32.66
N LYS A 5 -18.94 -38.90 -32.42
CA LYS A 5 -18.34 -37.68 -31.90
C LYS A 5 -17.56 -38.07 -30.65
N ALA A 6 -16.26 -37.81 -30.63
CA ALA A 6 -15.47 -37.91 -29.42
C ALA A 6 -16.14 -37.03 -28.35
N LYS A 7 -16.87 -37.67 -27.44
CA LYS A 7 -17.35 -37.06 -26.22
C LYS A 7 -16.11 -36.54 -25.53
N ASP A 8 -16.05 -35.23 -25.37
CA ASP A 8 -15.20 -34.46 -24.47
C ASP A 8 -14.02 -35.30 -23.96
N ALA A 9 -12.84 -35.15 -24.58
CA ALA A 9 -11.61 -35.67 -24.01
C ALA A 9 -11.33 -34.84 -22.76
N GLY A 10 -12.08 -35.14 -21.69
CA GLY A 10 -11.91 -34.56 -20.37
C GLY A 10 -10.45 -34.70 -19.99
N LEU A 11 -9.96 -33.69 -19.30
CA LEU A 11 -8.59 -33.67 -18.78
C LEU A 11 -8.33 -34.98 -18.03
N THR A 12 -7.12 -35.52 -18.20
CA THR A 12 -6.68 -36.64 -17.37
C THR A 12 -6.63 -36.20 -15.90
N LEU A 13 -6.75 -37.14 -14.95
CA LEU A 13 -6.71 -36.82 -13.52
C LEU A 13 -5.50 -35.93 -13.12
N PRO A 14 -4.27 -36.14 -13.63
CA PRO A 14 -3.15 -35.24 -13.36
C PRO A 14 -3.35 -33.81 -13.90
N GLU A 15 -3.98 -33.67 -15.07
CA GLU A 15 -4.27 -32.36 -15.67
C GLU A 15 -5.37 -31.62 -14.91
N GLU A 16 -6.41 -32.33 -14.44
CA GLU A 16 -7.43 -31.76 -13.56
C GLU A 16 -6.82 -31.30 -12.24
N MET A 17 -5.95 -32.11 -11.64
CA MET A 17 -5.27 -31.75 -10.40
C MET A 17 -4.38 -30.51 -10.59
N LYS A 18 -3.65 -30.45 -11.71
CA LYS A 18 -2.82 -29.30 -12.06
C LYS A 18 -3.67 -28.04 -12.29
N ARG A 19 -4.79 -28.15 -13.00
CA ARG A 19 -5.75 -27.05 -13.18
C ARG A 19 -6.29 -26.55 -11.85
N ALA A 20 -6.77 -27.46 -11.00
CA ALA A 20 -7.33 -27.11 -9.69
C ALA A 20 -6.30 -26.44 -8.77
N MET A 21 -5.04 -26.87 -8.85
CA MET A 21 -3.94 -26.24 -8.12
C MET A 21 -3.71 -24.79 -8.57
N PHE A 22 -3.67 -24.52 -9.87
CA PHE A 22 -3.52 -23.15 -10.38
C PHE A 22 -4.71 -22.27 -10.02
N GLU A 23 -5.94 -22.76 -10.16
CA GLU A 23 -7.15 -22.03 -9.73
C GLU A 23 -7.16 -21.75 -8.22
N CYS A 24 -6.56 -22.62 -7.42
CA CYS A 24 -6.39 -22.38 -5.98
C CYS A 24 -5.34 -21.28 -5.72
N LEU A 25 -4.20 -21.34 -6.40
CA LEU A 25 -3.15 -20.32 -6.29
C LEU A 25 -3.63 -18.94 -6.76
N ASP A 26 -4.37 -18.86 -7.86
CA ASP A 26 -4.90 -17.59 -8.37
C ASP A 26 -5.88 -16.96 -7.38
N ARG A 27 -6.79 -17.77 -6.81
CA ARG A 27 -7.70 -17.31 -5.75
C ARG A 27 -6.96 -16.86 -4.50
N PHE A 28 -5.91 -17.58 -4.11
CA PHE A 28 -5.10 -17.23 -2.95
C PHE A 28 -4.35 -15.91 -3.16
N HIS A 29 -3.72 -15.72 -4.32
CA HIS A 29 -3.07 -14.45 -4.67
C HIS A 29 -4.06 -13.29 -4.67
N HIS A 30 -5.25 -13.49 -5.25
CA HIS A 30 -6.27 -12.46 -5.26
C HIS A 30 -6.71 -12.05 -3.85
N GLU A 31 -6.93 -13.02 -2.96
CA GLU A 31 -7.29 -12.75 -1.57
C GLU A 31 -6.16 -12.05 -0.80
N LEU A 32 -4.89 -12.44 -1.04
CA LEU A 32 -3.73 -11.75 -0.46
C LEU A 32 -3.63 -10.30 -0.92
N GLU A 33 -3.82 -10.05 -2.21
CA GLU A 33 -3.79 -8.70 -2.80
C GLU A 33 -4.86 -7.81 -2.14
N ILE A 34 -6.11 -8.29 -2.06
CA ILE A 34 -7.21 -7.57 -1.41
C ILE A 34 -6.87 -7.23 0.05
N ARG A 35 -6.36 -8.21 0.81
CA ARG A 35 -6.00 -7.98 2.22
C ARG A 35 -4.81 -7.03 2.37
N SER A 36 -3.82 -7.13 1.49
CA SER A 36 -2.68 -6.21 1.47
C SER A 36 -3.15 -4.77 1.26
N GLN A 37 -4.00 -4.54 0.26
CA GLN A 37 -4.58 -3.23 -0.01
C GLN A 37 -5.39 -2.68 1.18
N ALA A 38 -6.16 -3.54 1.85
CA ALA A 38 -6.90 -3.17 3.06
C ALA A 38 -5.96 -2.76 4.20
N ILE A 39 -4.87 -3.51 4.42
CA ILE A 39 -3.85 -3.21 5.43
C ILE A 39 -3.12 -1.91 5.09
N GLU A 40 -2.70 -1.69 3.84
CA GLU A 40 -2.06 -0.46 3.39
C GLU A 40 -2.97 0.77 3.61
N LYS A 41 -4.27 0.62 3.34
CA LYS A 41 -5.25 1.66 3.61
C LYS A 41 -5.32 1.97 5.11
N ILE A 42 -5.37 0.96 5.96
CA ILE A 42 -5.35 1.13 7.43
C ILE A 42 -4.06 1.80 7.90
N LEU A 43 -2.89 1.28 7.50
CA LEU A 43 -1.58 1.84 7.87
C LEU A 43 -1.45 3.31 7.50
N SER A 44 -1.96 3.68 6.32
CA SER A 44 -1.92 5.06 5.87
C SER A 44 -2.79 6.02 6.68
N MET A 45 -3.88 5.53 7.29
CA MET A 45 -4.67 6.30 8.25
C MET A 45 -3.94 6.41 9.60
N PHE A 46 -3.27 5.35 10.04
CA PHE A 46 -2.50 5.38 11.29
C PHE A 46 -1.25 6.27 11.22
N ALA A 47 -0.65 6.45 10.05
CA ALA A 47 0.43 7.41 9.84
C ALA A 47 0.03 8.84 10.20
N VAL A 48 -1.25 9.19 10.05
CA VAL A 48 -1.80 10.48 10.47
C VAL A 48 -1.98 10.57 11.98
N ILE A 49 -2.29 9.44 12.63
CA ILE A 49 -2.63 9.36 14.06
C ILE A 49 -1.38 9.20 14.94
N GLN A 50 -0.23 8.80 14.38
CA GLN A 50 1.02 8.61 15.12
C GLN A 50 2.08 9.65 14.73
N PRO A 51 2.10 10.85 15.35
CA PRO A 51 3.09 11.89 15.05
C PRO A 51 4.54 11.40 15.11
N ASN A 52 4.87 10.50 16.04
CA ASN A 52 6.21 9.93 16.14
C ASN A 52 6.62 9.11 14.92
N SER A 53 5.67 8.46 14.22
CA SER A 53 5.99 7.71 13.00
C SER A 53 6.33 8.66 11.85
N LEU A 54 5.70 9.84 11.78
CA LEU A 54 6.02 10.87 10.79
C LEU A 54 7.43 11.44 10.99
N VAL A 55 7.88 11.59 12.23
CA VAL A 55 9.24 12.10 12.52
C VAL A 55 10.32 11.10 12.10
N VAL A 56 10.09 9.78 12.22
CA VAL A 56 11.10 8.76 11.87
C VAL A 56 10.94 8.15 10.48
N ALA A 57 9.89 8.52 9.74
CA ALA A 57 9.60 8.00 8.40
C ALA A 57 10.71 8.34 7.38
N THR A 58 10.74 7.71 6.20
CA THR A 58 11.61 8.22 5.12
C THR A 58 10.98 9.43 4.43
N GLU A 59 11.76 10.22 3.69
CA GLU A 59 11.20 11.33 2.87
C GLU A 59 10.10 10.81 1.92
N LYS A 60 10.34 9.65 1.30
CA LYS A 60 9.37 8.98 0.43
C LYS A 60 8.08 8.66 1.17
N ASP A 61 8.17 8.17 2.39
CA ASP A 61 7.00 7.83 3.20
C ASP A 61 6.22 9.08 3.58
N ILE A 62 6.89 10.18 3.98
CA ILE A 62 6.20 11.45 4.24
C ILE A 62 5.42 11.88 3.00
N ARG A 63 6.06 11.91 1.81
CA ARG A 63 5.39 12.28 0.56
C ARG A 63 4.17 11.42 0.25
N ASN A 64 4.18 10.15 0.65
CA ASN A 64 3.04 9.25 0.50
C ASN A 64 1.92 9.55 1.52
N TYR A 65 2.25 10.05 2.71
CA TYR A 65 1.27 10.38 3.76
C TYR A 65 0.70 11.78 3.61
N THR A 66 1.47 12.72 3.06
CA THR A 66 1.12 14.12 2.91
C THR A 66 -0.26 14.35 2.27
N PRO A 67 -0.65 13.69 1.15
CA PRO A 67 -2.01 13.85 0.60
C PRO A 67 -3.14 13.53 1.57
N LYS A 68 -2.94 12.51 2.43
CA LYS A 68 -3.93 12.09 3.43
C LYS A 68 -3.98 13.05 4.62
N LEU A 69 -2.82 13.60 5.01
CA LEU A 69 -2.75 14.65 6.01
C LEU A 69 -3.46 15.92 5.55
N THR A 70 -3.26 16.31 4.29
CA THR A 70 -3.95 17.45 3.66
C THR A 70 -5.46 17.26 3.63
N GLU A 71 -5.95 16.06 3.32
CA GLU A 71 -7.38 15.74 3.33
C GLU A 71 -8.00 15.88 4.73
N ILE A 72 -7.25 15.60 5.79
CA ILE A 72 -7.75 15.65 7.18
C ILE A 72 -7.64 17.05 7.77
N ILE A 73 -6.54 17.76 7.49
CA ILE A 73 -6.26 19.06 8.08
C ILE A 73 -6.93 20.18 7.28
N GLU A 74 -7.14 20.00 5.98
CA GLU A 74 -7.78 20.91 4.99
C GLU A 74 -7.18 22.33 4.88
N GLU A 75 -6.40 22.77 5.86
CA GLU A 75 -5.84 24.12 6.02
C GLU A 75 -4.50 24.30 5.29
N PHE A 76 -3.72 23.23 5.14
CA PHE A 76 -2.35 23.28 4.64
C PHE A 76 -2.20 22.48 3.35
N SER A 77 -1.39 22.97 2.42
CA SER A 77 -1.07 22.20 1.22
C SER A 77 -0.14 21.02 1.53
N ASN A 78 -0.01 20.10 0.58
CA ASN A 78 0.94 19.00 0.69
C ASN A 78 2.36 19.49 0.99
N GLU A 79 2.81 20.53 0.28
CA GLU A 79 4.16 21.06 0.45
C GLU A 79 4.35 21.76 1.81
N ASP A 80 3.31 22.40 2.33
CA ASP A 80 3.34 23.02 3.66
C ASP A 80 3.48 21.96 4.75
N ILE A 81 2.66 20.90 4.69
CA ILE A 81 2.71 19.77 5.63
C ILE A 81 4.06 19.05 5.56
N PHE A 82 4.57 18.80 4.35
CA PHE A 82 5.87 18.18 4.15
C PHE A 82 7.00 19.02 4.77
N ARG A 83 7.00 20.34 4.52
CA ARG A 83 7.98 21.27 5.10
C ARG A 83 7.91 21.31 6.62
N GLU A 84 6.70 21.28 7.18
CA GLU A 84 6.50 21.33 8.63
C GLU A 84 7.03 20.05 9.30
N ILE A 85 6.79 18.88 8.73
CA ILE A 85 7.34 17.61 9.24
C ILE A 85 8.89 17.63 9.20
N GLU A 86 9.47 18.13 8.11
CA GLU A 86 10.93 18.29 7.99
C GLU A 86 11.48 19.37 8.96
N CYS A 87 10.69 20.39 9.30
CA CYS A 87 11.05 21.32 10.38
C CYS A 87 11.07 20.61 11.73
N LEU A 88 10.00 19.89 12.07
CA LEU A 88 9.88 19.17 13.34
C LEU A 88 11.02 18.17 13.55
N ARG A 89 11.41 17.43 12.50
CA ARG A 89 12.59 16.55 12.53
C ARG A 89 13.86 17.27 12.91
N ARG A 90 14.17 18.37 12.20
CA ARG A 90 15.37 19.16 12.46
C ARG A 90 15.38 19.72 13.88
N HIS A 91 14.21 20.13 14.38
CA HIS A 91 14.06 20.59 15.75
C HIS A 91 14.35 19.46 16.77
N LEU A 92 13.82 18.27 16.53
CA LEU A 92 14.03 17.09 17.39
C LEU A 92 15.47 16.58 17.34
N ASP A 93 16.15 16.68 16.19
CA ASP A 93 17.55 16.33 16.02
C ASP A 93 18.52 17.39 16.60
N GLY A 94 18.01 18.51 17.12
CA GLY A 94 18.82 19.60 17.69
C GLY A 94 19.60 20.41 16.65
N ILE A 95 19.26 20.29 15.37
CA ILE A 95 19.91 21.01 14.27
C ILE A 95 19.18 22.34 14.04
N ALA A 96 19.68 23.42 14.66
CA ALA A 96 19.22 24.77 14.38
C ALA A 96 19.92 25.32 13.11
N VAL A 97 19.15 25.61 12.06
CA VAL A 97 19.66 26.30 10.87
C VAL A 97 19.18 27.76 10.88
N PRO A 98 20.08 28.76 10.87
CA PRO A 98 19.68 30.16 10.81
C PRO A 98 19.03 30.49 9.46
N GLY A 99 17.86 31.12 9.47
CA GLY A 99 17.24 31.72 8.28
C GLY A 99 16.20 30.85 7.54
N VAL A 100 15.92 29.65 8.00
CA VAL A 100 14.72 28.92 7.58
C VAL A 100 13.63 29.23 8.61
N HIS A 101 12.65 30.06 8.22
CA HIS A 101 11.38 30.05 8.93
C HIS A 101 10.79 28.64 8.74
N CYS A 102 10.84 27.86 9.82
CA CYS A 102 9.55 27.43 10.32
C CYS A 102 8.84 28.73 10.78
#